data_AF-A0A7T6VES0-F1
#
_entry.id   AF-A0A7T6VES0-F1
#
_cell.length_a   1.000
_cell.length_b   1.000
_cell.length_c   1.000
_cell.angle_alpha   90.00
_cell.angle_beta   90.00
_cell.angle_gamma   90.00
#
_symmetry.space_group_name_H-M   'P 1'
#
loop_
_entity.id
_entity.type
_entity.pdbx_description
1 polymer ?
#
loop_
_entity_poly.entity_id
_entity_poly.type
_entity_poly.pdbx_seq_one_letter_code
_entity_poly.pdbx_strand_id
1 'polypeptide(L)' 'MARDRGARLPHRHDAEPAGRLSVSVGCATVSQDALSTPDALIEAADAALYRAKDAGRNRVAVA' A
#
# COMPACT_ATOMS: atom_id res chain seq x y z
N MET A 1 13.99 -14.94 -5.60
CA MET A 1 13.31 -14.00 -4.67
C MET A 1 13.79 -12.58 -4.98
N ALA A 2 13.40 -12.04 -6.14
CA ALA A 2 13.83 -10.71 -6.59
C ALA A 2 12.98 -9.66 -5.86
N ARG A 3 13.61 -8.89 -4.97
CA ARG A 3 13.01 -7.70 -4.37
C ARG A 3 13.01 -6.61 -5.43
N ASP A 4 11.88 -6.43 -6.12
CA ASP A 4 11.71 -5.29 -7.01
C ASP A 4 11.83 -4.00 -6.19
N ARG A 5 12.78 -3.15 -6.58
CA ARG A 5 13.05 -1.88 -5.91
C ARG A 5 12.02 -0.91 -6.47
N GLY A 6 10.95 -0.69 -5.69
CA GLY A 6 9.86 0.22 -6.02
C GLY A 6 10.32 1.43 -6.82
N ALA A 7 9.68 1.63 -7.97
CA ALA A 7 9.98 2.67 -8.92
C ALA A 7 10.22 4.00 -8.20
N ARG A 8 11.33 4.66 -8.55
CA ARG A 8 11.64 6.03 -8.11
C ARG A 8 10.43 6.91 -8.46
N LEU A 9 9.64 7.25 -7.45
CA LEU A 9 8.55 8.21 -7.59
C LEU A 9 9.16 9.53 -8.09
N PRO A 10 8.72 10.07 -9.24
CA PRO A 10 9.33 11.25 -9.88
C PRO A 10 8.94 12.56 -9.17
N HIS A 11 8.87 12.54 -7.84
CA HIS A 11 8.52 13.68 -6.99
C HIS A 11 9.80 14.18 -6.32
N ARG A 12 10.75 14.69 -7.14
CA ARG A 12 11.93 15.38 -6.62
C ARG A 12 11.44 16.69 -6.02
N HIS A 13 11.29 16.73 -4.70
CA HIS A 13 10.99 17.97 -3.99
C HIS A 13 12.27 18.80 -3.90
N ASP A 14 12.38 19.83 -4.73
CA ASP A 14 13.45 20.82 -4.65
C ASP A 14 13.20 21.72 -3.43
N ALA A 15 14.08 21.59 -2.42
CA ALA A 15 14.49 22.45 -1.30
C ALA A 15 13.55 23.49 -0.62
N GLU A 16 12.27 23.59 -0.96
CA GLU A 16 11.29 24.35 -0.16
C GLU A 16 10.78 23.48 0.99
N PRO A 17 10.36 24.03 2.15
CA PRO A 17 9.75 23.24 3.20
C PRO A 17 8.36 22.79 2.73
N ALA A 18 8.33 21.77 1.87
CA ALA A 18 7.13 21.03 1.55
C ALA A 18 6.58 20.49 2.87
N GLY A 19 5.33 20.84 3.18
CA GLY A 19 4.66 20.35 4.38
C GLY A 19 4.73 18.81 4.52
N ARG A 20 4.24 18.29 5.64
CA ARG A 20 4.28 16.84 5.89
C ARG A 20 3.43 16.07 4.87
N LEU A 21 4.09 15.36 3.94
CA LEU A 21 3.46 14.37 3.07
C LEU A 21 3.30 13.04 3.81
N SER A 22 2.14 12.41 3.68
CA SER A 22 1.87 11.08 4.24
C SER A 22 1.26 10.15 3.20
N VAL A 23 1.35 8.84 3.46
CA VAL A 23 0.75 7.79 2.63
C VAL A 23 -0.14 6.89 3.48
N SER A 24 -1.15 6.31 2.87
CA SER A 24 -1.94 5.23 3.47
C SER A 24 -1.63 3.95 2.71
N VAL A 25 -1.58 2.81 3.39
CA VAL A 25 -1.13 1.54 2.82
C VAL A 25 -2.12 0.44 3.17
N GLY A 26 -2.51 -0.34 2.17
CA GLY A 26 -3.23 -1.59 2.32
C GLY A 26 -2.32 -2.77 2.02
N CYS A 27 -2.44 -3.84 2.81
CA CYS A 27 -1.67 -5.07 2.63
C CYS A 27 -2.60 -6.28 2.81
N ALA A 28 -2.35 -7.33 2.05
CA ALA A 28 -3.04 -8.60 2.19
C ALA A 28 -2.06 -9.75 2.09
N THR A 29 -2.33 -10.83 2.83
CA THR A 29 -1.57 -12.08 2.75
C THR A 29 -2.51 -13.27 2.62
N VAL A 30 -2.04 -14.32 1.98
CA VAL A 30 -2.78 -15.59 1.84
C VAL A 30 -1.85 -16.75 2.22
N SER A 31 -2.38 -17.75 2.92
CA SER A 31 -1.65 -18.98 3.22
C SER A 31 -1.53 -19.86 1.98
N GLN A 32 -0.49 -20.70 1.92
CA GLN A 32 -0.29 -21.60 0.78
C GLN A 32 -1.45 -22.58 0.59
N ASP A 33 -2.15 -22.93 1.67
CA ASP A 33 -3.28 -23.86 1.66
C ASP A 33 -4.62 -23.19 1.33
N ALA A 34 -4.67 -21.86 1.34
CA ALA A 34 -5.87 -21.11 0.96
C ALA A 34 -5.85 -20.86 -0.55
N LEU A 35 -6.85 -21.42 -1.24
CA LEU A 35 -7.08 -21.14 -2.66
C LEU A 35 -7.51 -19.67 -2.80
N SER A 36 -6.61 -18.85 -3.34
CA SER A 36 -6.90 -17.48 -3.74
C SER A 36 -6.25 -17.19 -5.08
N THR A 37 -6.92 -16.37 -5.88
CA THR A 37 -6.36 -15.89 -7.14
C THR A 37 -5.48 -14.67 -6.88
N PRO A 38 -4.49 -14.38 -7.76
CA PRO A 38 -3.73 -13.13 -7.68
C PRO A 38 -4.63 -11.89 -7.62
N ASP A 39 -5.71 -11.87 -8.41
CA ASP A 39 -6.67 -10.76 -8.43
C ASP A 39 -7.39 -10.59 -7.09
N ALA A 40 -7.80 -11.69 -6.44
CA ALA A 40 -8.42 -11.64 -5.13
C ALA A 40 -7.46 -11.10 -4.05
N LEU A 41 -6.16 -11.40 -4.16
CA LEU A 41 -5.15 -10.86 -3.24
C LEU A 41 -4.95 -9.35 -3.46
N ILE A 42 -4.97 -8.88 -4.71
CA ILE A 42 -4.90 -7.45 -5.05
C ILE A 42 -6.14 -6.72 -4.54
N GLU A 43 -7.34 -7.28 -4.77
CA GLU A 43 -8.61 -6.72 -4.30
C GLU A 43 -8.63 -6.61 -2.77
N ALA A 44 -8.15 -7.64 -2.05
CA ALA A 44 -8.03 -7.60 -0.60
C ALA A 44 -7.07 -6.50 -0.11
N ALA A 45 -5.93 -6.34 -0.78
CA ALA A 45 -4.97 -5.28 -0.46
C ALA A 45 -5.55 -3.88 -0.73
N ASP A 46 -6.28 -3.70 -1.83
CA ASP A 46 -6.93 -2.42 -2.15
C ASP A 46 -8.08 -2.11 -1.18
N ALA A 47 -8.88 -3.11 -0.80
CA ALA A 47 -9.90 -2.96 0.23
C ALA A 47 -9.29 -2.52 1.57
N ALA A 48 -8.15 -3.11 1.96
CA ALA A 48 -7.40 -2.67 3.12
C ALA A 48 -6.88 -1.22 2.96
N LEU A 49 -6.42 -0.82 1.78
CA LEU A 49 -5.99 0.56 1.50
C LEU A 49 -7.15 1.55 1.68
N TYR A 50 -8.34 1.22 1.19
CA TYR A 50 -9.53 2.03 1.39
C TYR A 50 -9.88 2.16 2.87
N ARG A 51 -9.85 1.06 3.65
CA ARG A 51 -10.03 1.13 5.11
C ARG A 51 -9.02 2.05 5.78
N ALA A 52 -7.75 2.02 5.37
CA ALA A 52 -6.73 2.91 5.90
C ALA A 52 -7.05 4.39 5.59
N LYS A 53 -7.57 4.68 4.39
CA LYS A 53 -7.99 6.03 3.99
C LYS A 53 -9.18 6.52 4.82
N ASP A 54 -10.20 5.68 5.00
CA ASP A 54 -11.43 6.03 5.71
C ASP A 54 -11.21 6.18 7.22
N ALA A 55 -10.30 5.38 7.80
CA ALA A 55 -9.93 5.46 9.21
C ALA A 55 -9.03 6.67 9.57
N GLY A 56 -8.91 7.66 8.68
CA GLY A 56 -8.17 8.90 8.94
C GLY A 56 -6.80 8.99 8.27
N ARG A 57 -6.51 8.13 7.28
CA ARG A 57 -5.28 8.15 6.46
C ARG A 57 -4.01 7.98 7.30
N ASN A 58 -2.84 8.19 6.68
CA ASN A 58 -1.51 8.12 7.28
C ASN A 58 -1.29 6.87 8.14
N ARG A 59 -1.72 5.70 7.64
CA ARG A 59 -1.70 4.44 8.38
C ARG A 59 -1.68 3.23 7.46
N VAL A 60 -1.41 2.09 8.08
CA VAL A 60 -1.48 0.77 7.45
C VAL A 60 -2.76 0.07 7.92
N ALA A 61 -3.42 -0.63 7.01
CA ALA A 61 -4.45 -1.61 7.33
C ALA A 61 -4.16 -2.92 6.60
N VAL A 62 -4.63 -4.03 7.17
CA VAL A 62 -4.39 -5.39 6.67
C VAL A 62 -5.70 -6.11 6.37
N ALA A 63 -5.66 -7.05 5.43
CA ALA A 63 -6.72 -7.99 5.09
C ALA A 63 -6.21 -9.44 5.18
#